data_AF-Q2QP71-F1
#
_entry.id   AF-Q2QP71-F1
#
_cell.length_a   1.000
_cell.length_b   1.000
_cell.length_c   1.000
_cell.angle_alpha   90.00
_cell.angle_beta   90.00
_cell.angle_gamma   90.00
#
_symmetry.space_group_name_H-M   'P 1'
#
loop_
_entity.id
_entity.type
_entity.pdbx_description
1 polymer ?
#
loop_
_entity_poly.entity_id
_entity_poly.type
_entity_poly.pdbx_seq_one_letter_code
_entity_poly.pdbx_strand_id
1 'polypeptide(L)'
;MLHKKGLCWNGKWKAEHMKVRNDIKDFVITEVPNDTTSKEGMQADFRNFFEIIFPYYEHEEIDSASGEKKKVLPCYFLQFQHNCMEVPEVHEREKLEKFQRFLGCHPAFMSPAALSTLICHLYRDCDSLRKPQDTVYEPLQVSETLLIEWRGVRHFGIPFSNVYWHFFVDVYELGYWFLLKYLRNFIEHAHRYTKDQGTVLDIVTTALMIGEYLSKFVPQLILFIVRNCDIDGPFSTTWTMFEDSE
;
A
#
# COMPACT_ATOMS: atom_id res chain seq x y z
N MET A 1 -3.22 -5.21 -19.16
CA MET A 1 -3.96 -3.98 -18.78
C MET A 1 -4.19 -3.13 -20.03
N LEU A 2 -5.42 -2.72 -20.34
CA LEU A 2 -5.79 -2.08 -21.62
C LEU A 2 -5.20 -0.68 -21.82
N HIS A 3 -4.92 0.06 -20.75
CA HIS A 3 -4.14 1.31 -20.81
C HIS A 3 -2.73 1.09 -21.38
N LYS A 4 -2.13 -0.11 -21.22
CA LYS A 4 -0.85 -0.47 -21.86
C LYS A 4 -0.95 -0.59 -23.39
N LYS A 5 -2.17 -0.73 -23.93
CA LYS A 5 -2.45 -0.73 -25.38
C LYS A 5 -2.82 0.66 -25.91
N GLY A 6 -2.72 1.71 -25.09
CA GLY A 6 -3.00 3.08 -25.49
C GLY A 6 -4.49 3.44 -25.61
N LEU A 7 -5.39 2.59 -25.11
CA LEU A 7 -6.84 2.82 -25.12
C LEU A 7 -7.41 2.87 -23.69
N CYS A 8 -8.42 3.70 -23.50
CA CYS A 8 -9.20 3.81 -22.26
C CYS A 8 -10.70 3.87 -22.56
N TRP A 9 -11.52 3.74 -21.52
CA TRP A 9 -12.97 3.94 -21.64
C TRP A 9 -13.39 5.35 -21.27
N ASN A 10 -12.50 6.15 -20.66
CA ASN A 10 -12.80 7.49 -20.18
C ASN A 10 -14.07 7.52 -19.28
N GLY A 11 -14.18 6.51 -18.41
CA GLY A 11 -15.34 6.28 -17.53
C GLY A 11 -16.57 5.70 -18.23
N LYS A 12 -16.54 5.46 -19.55
CA LYS A 12 -17.69 4.96 -20.34
C LYS A 12 -17.84 3.45 -20.26
N TRP A 13 -17.94 2.92 -19.05
CA TRP A 13 -18.32 1.53 -18.80
C TRP A 13 -19.17 1.45 -17.53
N LYS A 14 -19.80 0.31 -17.24
CA LYS A 14 -20.71 0.13 -16.11
C LYS A 14 -20.50 -1.21 -15.44
N ALA A 15 -21.12 -1.42 -14.28
CA ALA A 15 -21.08 -2.68 -13.56
C ALA A 15 -21.48 -3.89 -14.43
N GLU A 16 -22.48 -3.73 -15.30
CA GLU A 16 -22.94 -4.79 -16.22
C GLU A 16 -21.89 -5.23 -17.26
N HIS A 17 -20.86 -4.41 -17.49
CA HIS A 17 -19.74 -4.73 -18.38
C HIS A 17 -18.62 -5.50 -17.66
N MET A 18 -18.63 -5.55 -16.33
CA MET A 18 -17.64 -6.28 -15.55
C MET A 18 -17.97 -7.77 -15.58
N LYS A 19 -17.00 -8.61 -15.98
CA LYS A 19 -17.13 -10.06 -15.97
C LYS A 19 -15.88 -10.70 -15.39
N VAL A 20 -16.10 -11.76 -14.63
CA VAL A 20 -15.02 -12.68 -14.22
C VAL A 20 -15.12 -13.93 -15.08
N ARG A 21 -13.99 -14.39 -15.62
CA ARG A 21 -13.89 -15.58 -16.49
C ARG A 21 -12.75 -16.48 -16.03
N ASN A 22 -12.62 -17.65 -16.66
CA ASN A 22 -11.54 -18.61 -16.43
C ASN A 22 -11.42 -19.03 -14.95
N ASP A 23 -12.48 -19.59 -14.39
CA ASP A 23 -12.54 -20.08 -13.01
C ASP A 23 -12.08 -19.03 -11.98
N ILE A 24 -12.61 -17.81 -12.11
CA ILE A 24 -12.37 -16.68 -11.19
C ILE A 24 -11.01 -15.98 -11.40
N LYS A 25 -10.21 -16.41 -12.38
CA LYS A 25 -8.85 -15.86 -12.57
C LYS A 25 -8.79 -14.55 -13.34
N ASP A 26 -9.73 -14.31 -14.25
CA ASP A 26 -9.64 -13.16 -15.16
C ASP A 26 -10.79 -12.19 -14.94
N PHE A 27 -10.45 -10.99 -14.44
CA PHE A 27 -11.36 -9.84 -14.46
C PHE A 27 -11.26 -9.11 -15.80
N VAL A 28 -12.39 -8.93 -16.49
CA VAL A 28 -12.48 -8.23 -17.77
C VAL A 28 -13.64 -7.23 -17.80
N ILE A 29 -13.42 -6.09 -18.44
CA ILE A 29 -14.48 -5.16 -18.84
C ILE A 29 -14.80 -5.48 -20.30
N THR A 30 -16.04 -5.89 -20.60
CA THR A 30 -16.44 -6.31 -21.95
C THR A 30 -16.76 -5.16 -22.89
N GLU A 31 -16.93 -3.95 -22.36
CA GLU A 31 -17.13 -2.75 -23.16
C GLU A 31 -15.90 -2.47 -24.02
N VAL A 32 -16.09 -1.99 -25.25
CA VAL A 32 -14.98 -1.72 -26.15
C VAL A 32 -14.41 -0.33 -25.85
N PRO A 33 -13.11 -0.20 -25.49
CA PRO A 33 -12.51 1.11 -25.27
C PRO A 33 -12.30 1.81 -26.60
N ASN A 34 -12.88 3.01 -26.75
CA ASN A 34 -12.87 3.78 -27.98
C ASN A 34 -12.08 5.09 -27.88
N ASP A 35 -11.63 5.47 -26.69
CA ASP A 35 -10.90 6.71 -26.45
C ASP A 35 -9.39 6.44 -26.37
N THR A 36 -8.60 7.35 -26.90
CA THR A 36 -7.14 7.36 -26.72
C THR A 36 -6.82 7.59 -25.24
N THR A 37 -5.86 6.83 -24.70
CA THR A 37 -5.45 6.99 -23.30
C THR A 37 -4.94 8.40 -23.02
N SER A 38 -5.55 9.05 -22.03
CA SER A 38 -5.06 10.25 -21.37
C SER A 38 -5.03 10.04 -19.86
N LYS A 39 -4.36 10.93 -19.13
CA LYS A 39 -4.35 10.94 -17.67
C LYS A 39 -5.76 11.04 -17.10
N GLU A 40 -6.56 11.97 -17.62
CA GLU A 40 -7.95 12.20 -17.22
C GLU A 40 -8.82 10.99 -17.54
N GLY A 41 -8.61 10.36 -18.70
CA GLY A 41 -9.34 9.17 -19.10
C GLY A 41 -9.06 7.98 -18.20
N MET A 42 -7.80 7.76 -17.81
CA MET A 42 -7.43 6.72 -16.84
C MET A 42 -8.00 7.02 -15.45
N GLN A 43 -7.93 8.28 -15.00
CA GLN A 43 -8.54 8.70 -13.72
C GLN A 43 -10.06 8.47 -13.71
N ALA A 44 -10.75 8.76 -14.81
CA ALA A 44 -12.18 8.49 -14.96
C ALA A 44 -12.48 6.99 -14.91
N ASP A 45 -11.66 6.15 -15.55
CA ASP A 45 -11.79 4.69 -15.48
C ASP A 45 -11.61 4.16 -14.05
N PHE A 46 -10.57 4.61 -13.34
CA PHE A 46 -10.33 4.20 -11.96
C PHE A 46 -11.42 4.71 -11.02
N ARG A 47 -11.91 5.94 -11.23
CA ARG A 47 -13.03 6.51 -10.49
C ARG A 47 -14.27 5.64 -10.59
N ASN A 48 -14.66 5.33 -11.82
CA ASN A 48 -15.80 4.48 -12.08
C ASN A 48 -15.63 3.09 -11.43
N PHE A 49 -14.40 2.54 -11.44
CA PHE A 49 -14.10 1.26 -10.78
C PHE A 49 -14.36 1.30 -9.28
N PHE A 50 -13.78 2.25 -8.54
CA PHE A 50 -13.98 2.28 -7.10
C PHE A 50 -15.40 2.71 -6.71
N GLU A 51 -16.07 3.58 -7.49
CA GLU A 51 -17.47 3.97 -7.24
C GLU A 51 -18.42 2.78 -7.37
N ILE A 52 -18.13 1.83 -8.26
CA ILE A 52 -18.90 0.59 -8.40
C ILE A 52 -18.57 -0.41 -7.29
N ILE A 53 -17.28 -0.58 -6.96
CA ILE A 53 -16.82 -1.65 -6.06
C ILE A 53 -17.03 -1.31 -4.58
N PHE A 54 -16.73 -0.08 -4.16
CA PHE A 54 -16.70 0.30 -2.74
C PHE A 54 -17.99 0.02 -1.97
N PRO A 55 -19.20 0.27 -2.52
CA PRO A 55 -20.45 -0.03 -1.82
C PRO A 55 -20.62 -1.49 -1.38
N TYR A 56 -19.90 -2.44 -1.99
CA TYR A 56 -19.94 -3.86 -1.62
C TYR A 56 -19.02 -4.19 -0.43
N TYR A 57 -18.12 -3.29 -0.04
CA TYR A 57 -17.15 -3.46 1.04
C TYR A 57 -17.40 -2.53 2.22
N GLU A 58 -18.30 -1.55 2.08
CA GLU A 58 -18.69 -0.66 3.17
C GLU A 58 -19.41 -1.42 4.29
N HIS A 59 -19.03 -1.15 5.55
CA HIS A 59 -19.78 -1.57 6.73
C HIS A 59 -20.16 -0.37 7.60
N GLU A 60 -21.17 -0.53 8.45
CA GLU A 60 -21.57 0.50 9.42
C GLU A 60 -20.73 0.38 10.69
N GLU A 61 -20.13 1.48 11.11
CA GLU A 61 -19.54 1.65 12.44
C GLU A 61 -20.32 2.71 13.22
N ILE A 62 -20.37 2.57 14.54
CA ILE A 62 -20.99 3.55 15.43
C ILE A 62 -19.86 4.37 16.04
N ASP A 63 -19.87 5.67 15.81
CA ASP A 63 -18.95 6.58 16.48
C ASP A 63 -19.24 6.53 17.99
N SER A 64 -18.25 6.11 18.78
CA SER A 64 -18.40 5.94 20.23
C SER A 64 -18.65 7.25 20.99
N ALA A 65 -18.31 8.41 20.40
CA ALA A 65 -18.45 9.72 21.01
C ALA A 65 -19.78 10.41 20.64
N SER A 66 -20.22 10.28 19.38
CA SER A 66 -21.47 10.91 18.91
C SER A 66 -22.66 9.96 18.84
N GLY A 67 -22.44 8.65 18.83
CA GLY A 67 -23.45 7.63 18.60
C GLY A 67 -23.96 7.57 17.15
N GLU A 68 -23.36 8.35 16.24
CA GLU A 68 -23.76 8.38 14.83
C GLU A 68 -23.23 7.16 14.08
N LYS A 69 -24.07 6.62 13.19
CA LYS A 69 -23.66 5.58 12.25
C LYS A 69 -22.89 6.21 11.10
N LYS A 70 -21.69 5.71 10.87
CA LYS A 70 -20.85 6.08 9.73
C LYS A 70 -20.59 4.85 8.89
N LYS A 71 -20.63 5.03 7.57
CA LYS A 71 -20.12 4.03 6.64
C LYS A 71 -18.61 4.12 6.58
N VAL A 72 -17.95 2.98 6.78
CA VAL A 72 -16.50 2.86 6.80
C VAL A 72 -16.07 1.85 5.75
N LEU A 73 -14.97 2.16 5.06
CA LEU A 73 -14.35 1.26 4.10
C LEU A 73 -13.22 0.49 4.79
N PRO A 74 -12.86 -0.70 4.29
CA PRO A 74 -11.72 -1.44 4.80
C PRO A 74 -10.41 -0.64 4.73
N CYS A 75 -9.43 -1.08 5.53
CA CYS A 75 -8.10 -0.46 5.55
C CYS A 75 -7.55 -0.31 4.11
N TYR A 76 -6.83 0.79 3.87
CA TYR A 76 -6.24 1.17 2.58
C TYR A 76 -7.20 1.58 1.46
N PHE A 77 -8.52 1.36 1.53
CA PHE A 77 -9.44 1.71 0.42
C PHE A 77 -9.48 3.22 0.13
N LEU A 78 -9.50 4.06 1.17
CA LEU A 78 -9.42 5.52 1.00
C LEU A 78 -8.10 5.94 0.36
N GLN A 79 -7.00 5.28 0.72
CA GLN A 79 -5.69 5.55 0.14
C GLN A 79 -5.60 5.04 -1.31
N PHE A 80 -6.23 3.90 -1.63
CA PHE A 80 -6.37 3.40 -2.98
C PHE A 80 -7.09 4.42 -3.86
N GLN A 81 -8.23 4.96 -3.40
CA GLN A 81 -8.96 6.02 -4.10
C GLN A 81 -8.05 7.22 -4.40
N HIS A 82 -7.27 7.67 -3.41
CA HIS A 82 -6.31 8.75 -3.60
C HIS A 82 -5.25 8.39 -4.66
N ASN A 83 -4.64 7.21 -4.57
CA ASN A 83 -3.58 6.81 -5.50
C ASN A 83 -4.10 6.60 -6.93
N CYS A 84 -5.33 6.12 -7.11
CA CYS A 84 -6.00 6.07 -8.41
C CYS A 84 -6.08 7.44 -9.11
N MET A 85 -6.06 8.53 -8.35
CA MET A 85 -6.09 9.89 -8.88
C MET A 85 -4.69 10.44 -9.18
N GLU A 86 -3.61 9.77 -8.78
CA GLU A 86 -2.22 10.21 -8.98
C GLU A 86 -1.57 9.63 -10.25
N VAL A 87 -2.38 9.45 -11.29
CA VAL A 87 -1.93 8.90 -12.57
C VAL A 87 -0.85 9.79 -13.20
N PRO A 88 0.34 9.25 -13.54
CA PRO A 88 1.37 9.98 -14.27
C PRO A 88 0.92 10.43 -15.66
N GLU A 89 1.67 11.35 -16.27
CA GLU A 89 1.39 11.75 -17.65
C GLU A 89 1.69 10.60 -18.63
N VAL A 90 0.90 10.47 -19.70
CA VAL A 90 1.02 9.34 -20.65
C VAL A 90 2.37 9.29 -21.37
N HIS A 91 3.03 10.45 -21.52
CA HIS A 91 4.36 10.53 -22.11
C HIS A 91 5.48 10.06 -21.15
N GLU A 92 5.21 9.98 -19.84
CA GLU A 92 6.13 9.47 -18.82
C GLU A 92 6.02 7.94 -18.70
N ARG A 93 6.31 7.22 -19.78
CA ARG A 93 6.04 5.77 -19.91
C ARG A 93 6.54 4.93 -18.74
N GLU A 94 7.80 5.12 -18.32
CA GLU A 94 8.39 4.36 -17.22
C GLU A 94 7.65 4.60 -15.89
N LYS A 95 7.32 5.86 -15.59
CA LYS A 95 6.56 6.20 -14.37
C LYS A 95 5.16 5.62 -14.42
N LEU A 96 4.52 5.65 -15.59
CA LEU A 96 3.20 5.08 -15.80
C LEU A 96 3.19 3.55 -15.63
N GLU A 97 4.18 2.86 -16.17
CA GLU A 97 4.33 1.40 -16.03
C GLU A 97 4.52 1.00 -14.56
N LYS A 98 5.43 1.68 -13.86
CA LYS A 98 5.66 1.50 -12.41
C LYS A 98 4.40 1.79 -11.59
N PHE A 99 3.67 2.85 -11.93
CA PHE A 99 2.39 3.18 -11.30
C PHE A 99 1.32 2.12 -11.51
N GLN A 100 1.15 1.62 -12.74
CA GLN A 100 0.19 0.56 -13.05
C GLN A 100 0.55 -0.75 -12.35
N ARG A 101 1.84 -1.06 -12.23
CA ARG A 101 2.34 -2.22 -11.46
C ARG A 101 1.99 -2.10 -9.99
N PHE A 102 2.25 -0.93 -9.39
CA PHE A 102 1.85 -0.63 -8.01
C PHE A 102 0.33 -0.73 -7.79
N LEU A 103 -0.48 -0.18 -8.69
CA LEU A 103 -1.94 -0.24 -8.55
C LEU A 103 -2.50 -1.67 -8.66
N GLY A 104 -1.85 -2.53 -9.46
CA GLY A 104 -2.20 -3.95 -9.53
C GLY A 104 -2.10 -4.59 -8.16
N CYS A 105 -0.95 -4.43 -7.51
CA CYS A 105 -0.66 -5.02 -6.20
C CYS A 105 -0.89 -4.05 -5.03
N HIS A 106 -1.92 -3.20 -5.13
CA HIS A 106 -2.17 -2.19 -4.11
C HIS A 106 -2.51 -2.86 -2.76
N PRO A 107 -2.02 -2.36 -1.60
CA PRO A 107 -2.30 -2.97 -0.29
C PRO A 107 -3.77 -3.18 0.08
N ALA A 108 -4.70 -2.52 -0.62
CA ALA A 108 -6.15 -2.71 -0.46
C ALA A 108 -6.66 -4.07 -0.98
N PHE A 109 -5.91 -4.73 -1.87
CA PHE A 109 -6.29 -6.00 -2.50
C PHE A 109 -5.35 -7.16 -2.15
N MET A 110 -4.24 -6.85 -1.48
CA MET A 110 -3.24 -7.85 -1.08
C MET A 110 -3.57 -8.45 0.29
N SER A 111 -3.27 -9.73 0.47
CA SER A 111 -3.46 -10.36 1.78
C SER A 111 -2.55 -9.71 2.85
N PRO A 112 -3.01 -9.58 4.10
CA PRO A 112 -2.19 -8.96 5.16
C PRO A 112 -0.87 -9.70 5.41
N ALA A 113 -0.85 -11.03 5.19
CA ALA A 113 0.35 -11.85 5.29
C ALA A 113 1.37 -11.55 4.17
N ALA A 114 0.89 -11.37 2.93
CA ALA A 114 1.73 -10.96 1.81
C ALA A 114 2.36 -9.60 2.05
N LEU A 115 1.58 -8.63 2.52
CA LEU A 115 2.06 -7.29 2.84
C LEU A 115 3.13 -7.30 3.94
N SER A 116 2.94 -8.08 4.99
CA SER A 116 3.95 -8.22 6.06
C SER A 116 5.26 -8.82 5.53
N THR A 117 5.13 -9.86 4.70
CA THR A 117 6.28 -10.51 4.06
C THR A 117 7.04 -9.53 3.16
N LEU A 118 6.32 -8.75 2.36
CA LEU A 118 6.89 -7.70 1.53
C LEU A 118 7.68 -6.69 2.38
N ILE A 119 7.09 -6.16 3.45
CA ILE A 119 7.75 -5.17 4.34
C ILE A 119 9.06 -5.74 4.91
N CYS A 120 9.05 -6.97 5.41
CA CYS A 120 10.23 -7.62 5.96
C CYS A 120 11.32 -7.83 4.89
N HIS A 121 10.94 -8.26 3.69
CA HIS A 121 11.87 -8.46 2.59
C HIS A 121 12.44 -7.15 2.05
N LEU A 122 11.61 -6.13 1.83
CA LEU A 122 12.06 -4.80 1.42
C LEU A 122 13.06 -4.22 2.42
N TYR A 123 12.79 -4.36 3.72
CA TYR A 123 13.75 -3.93 4.75
C TYR A 123 15.09 -4.65 4.61
N ARG A 124 15.07 -5.99 4.50
CA ARG A 124 16.29 -6.80 4.35
C ARG A 124 17.09 -6.42 3.11
N ASP A 125 16.41 -6.24 1.98
CA ASP A 125 17.03 -5.89 0.71
C ASP A 125 17.66 -4.49 0.80
N CYS A 126 16.93 -3.49 1.30
CA CYS A 126 17.46 -2.15 1.55
C CYS A 126 18.65 -2.17 2.51
N ASP A 127 18.58 -2.94 3.60
CA ASP A 127 19.67 -3.05 4.58
C ASP A 127 20.91 -3.71 3.97
N SER A 128 20.74 -4.71 3.10
CA SER A 128 21.84 -5.38 2.40
C SER A 128 22.55 -4.49 1.37
N LEU A 129 21.81 -3.52 0.80
CA LEU A 129 22.30 -2.59 -0.22
C LEU A 129 22.90 -1.32 0.39
N ARG A 130 22.69 -1.08 1.68
CA ARG A 130 23.23 0.07 2.41
C ARG A 130 24.75 -0.07 2.52
N LYS A 131 25.47 1.06 2.40
CA LYS A 131 26.92 1.03 2.62
C LYS A 131 27.19 0.71 4.09
N PRO A 132 28.24 -0.08 4.42
CA PRO A 132 28.49 -0.51 5.79
C PRO A 132 28.56 0.62 6.83
N GLN A 133 29.03 1.80 6.41
CA GLN A 133 29.17 2.99 7.24
C GLN A 133 27.93 3.90 7.32
N ASP A 134 26.95 3.71 6.44
CA ASP A 134 25.78 4.59 6.38
C ASP A 134 24.79 4.15 7.45
N THR A 135 24.25 5.04 8.30
CA THR A 135 23.23 4.65 9.29
C THR A 135 21.83 4.49 8.67
N VAL A 136 21.67 4.90 7.42
CA VAL A 136 20.41 4.93 6.68
C VAL A 136 20.59 4.38 5.27
N TYR A 137 19.53 3.83 4.68
CA TYR A 137 19.51 3.54 3.25
C TYR A 137 19.15 4.84 2.50
N GLU A 138 20.17 5.52 1.96
CA GLU A 138 20.07 6.86 1.35
C GLU A 138 18.88 7.03 0.37
N PRO A 139 18.55 6.05 -0.51
CA PRO A 139 17.42 6.21 -1.42
C PRO A 139 16.06 6.40 -0.75
N LEU A 140 15.89 5.93 0.50
CA LEU A 140 14.67 6.12 1.30
C LEU A 140 14.77 7.26 2.32
N GLN A 141 15.84 8.03 2.27
CA GLN A 141 16.13 9.12 3.20
C GLN A 141 16.43 10.43 2.45
N VAL A 142 15.54 10.80 1.51
CA VAL A 142 15.64 12.03 0.71
C VAL A 142 14.70 13.12 1.24
N SER A 143 14.95 14.37 0.86
CA SER A 143 14.23 15.57 1.34
C SER A 143 12.70 15.42 1.32
N GLU A 144 12.13 14.85 0.26
CA GLU A 144 10.69 14.61 0.13
C GLU A 144 10.15 13.68 1.22
N THR A 145 10.89 12.62 1.53
CA THR A 145 10.49 11.60 2.53
C THR A 145 10.63 12.12 3.95
N LEU A 146 11.54 13.08 4.19
CA LEU A 146 11.74 13.70 5.50
C LEU A 146 10.56 14.56 5.94
N LEU A 147 9.68 14.96 5.03
CA LEU A 147 8.48 15.75 5.35
C LEU A 147 7.31 14.89 5.87
N ILE A 148 7.47 13.56 5.88
CA ILE A 148 6.40 12.62 6.18
C ILE A 148 6.40 12.32 7.68
N GLU A 149 5.49 12.96 8.41
CA GLU A 149 5.32 12.81 9.86
C GLU A 149 4.57 11.53 10.24
N TRP A 150 5.22 10.39 10.10
CA TRP A 150 4.68 9.09 10.51
C TRP A 150 4.90 8.78 12.00
N ARG A 151 5.81 9.49 12.68
CA ARG A 151 6.22 9.21 14.07
C ARG A 151 5.12 9.42 15.12
N GLY A 152 3.96 9.93 14.72
CA GLY A 152 2.76 9.99 15.56
C GLY A 152 2.34 8.62 16.11
N VAL A 153 2.78 7.52 15.48
CA VAL A 153 2.55 6.13 15.95
C VAL A 153 2.91 5.89 17.41
N ARG A 154 3.90 6.61 17.96
CA ARG A 154 4.29 6.48 19.36
C ARG A 154 3.17 6.81 20.35
N HIS A 155 2.12 7.49 19.89
CA HIS A 155 0.96 7.91 20.68
C HIS A 155 -0.26 6.98 20.51
N PHE A 156 -0.19 5.93 19.67
CA PHE A 156 -1.30 4.99 19.45
C PHE A 156 -1.47 3.93 20.55
N GLY A 157 -0.69 4.01 21.63
CA GLY A 157 -0.74 3.05 22.74
C GLY A 157 -0.06 1.71 22.41
N ILE A 158 -0.36 0.68 23.20
CA ILE A 158 0.23 -0.65 23.05
C ILE A 158 -0.43 -1.37 21.86
N PRO A 159 0.35 -2.04 20.97
CA PRO A 159 1.80 -2.25 21.04
C PRO A 159 2.65 -1.17 20.34
N PHE A 160 2.05 -0.22 19.62
CA PHE A 160 2.76 0.77 18.81
C PHE A 160 3.82 1.56 19.58
N SER A 161 3.48 2.09 20.75
CA SER A 161 4.41 2.84 21.61
C SER A 161 5.57 1.98 22.07
N ASN A 162 5.31 0.73 22.46
CA ASN A 162 6.33 -0.15 23.01
C ASN A 162 7.31 -0.62 21.93
N VAL A 163 6.81 -0.94 20.73
CA VAL A 163 7.67 -1.23 19.58
C VAL A 163 8.52 -0.01 19.23
N TYR A 164 7.94 1.19 19.24
CA TYR A 164 8.66 2.42 18.92
C TYR A 164 9.86 2.64 19.86
N TRP A 165 9.71 2.30 21.15
CA TRP A 165 10.78 2.43 22.15
C TRP A 165 11.60 1.16 22.38
N HIS A 166 11.31 0.05 21.68
CA HIS A 166 11.84 -1.29 21.98
C HIS A 166 13.36 -1.33 22.17
N PHE A 167 14.10 -0.65 21.27
CA PHE A 167 15.55 -0.78 21.23
C PHE A 167 16.31 0.31 21.98
N PHE A 168 15.67 1.41 22.43
CA PHE A 168 16.26 2.58 23.13
C PHE A 168 17.56 3.21 22.54
N VAL A 169 18.20 2.58 21.56
CA VAL A 169 19.54 2.86 21.02
C VAL A 169 19.44 3.51 19.64
N ASP A 170 18.39 3.21 18.86
CA ASP A 170 18.10 3.85 17.58
C ASP A 170 16.84 4.70 17.71
N VAL A 171 17.00 6.02 17.78
CA VAL A 171 15.86 6.94 17.71
C VAL A 171 15.32 6.92 16.29
N TYR A 172 14.04 6.57 16.12
CA TYR A 172 13.39 6.68 14.82
C TYR A 172 13.33 8.14 14.37
N GLU A 173 13.99 8.45 13.25
CA GLU A 173 13.89 9.75 12.59
C GLU A 173 12.72 9.79 11.59
N LEU A 174 12.55 10.93 10.92
CA LEU A 174 11.67 11.03 9.77
C LEU A 174 12.26 10.30 8.57
N GLY A 175 11.49 10.16 7.49
CA GLY A 175 11.92 9.46 6.29
C GLY A 175 11.40 8.03 6.20
N TYR A 176 11.44 7.52 4.97
CA TYR A 176 10.88 6.21 4.64
C TYR A 176 11.76 5.05 5.10
N TRP A 177 13.06 5.25 5.23
CA TRP A 177 13.95 4.25 5.84
C TRP A 177 13.51 3.89 7.26
N PHE A 178 13.29 4.91 8.09
CA PHE A 178 12.88 4.69 9.49
C PHE A 178 11.44 4.22 9.61
N LEU A 179 10.53 4.63 8.72
CA LEU A 179 9.19 4.05 8.64
C LEU A 179 9.27 2.54 8.31
N LEU A 180 10.03 2.16 7.29
CA LEU A 180 10.20 0.76 6.89
C LEU A 180 10.80 -0.07 8.04
N LYS A 181 11.83 0.46 8.71
CA LYS A 181 12.42 -0.15 9.91
C LYS A 181 11.40 -0.30 11.04
N TYR A 182 10.53 0.70 11.26
CA TYR A 182 9.46 0.63 12.26
C TYR A 182 8.45 -0.46 11.92
N LEU A 183 7.94 -0.48 10.69
CA LEU A 183 6.98 -1.47 10.22
C LEU A 183 7.52 -2.91 10.39
N ARG A 184 8.78 -3.15 9.98
CA ARG A 184 9.46 -4.43 10.18
C ARG A 184 9.55 -4.82 11.66
N ASN A 185 9.99 -3.90 12.52
CA ASN A 185 10.08 -4.16 13.96
C ASN A 185 8.71 -4.39 14.59
N PHE A 186 7.66 -3.72 14.11
CA PHE A 186 6.29 -3.94 14.57
C PHE A 186 5.82 -5.36 14.24
N ILE A 187 6.03 -5.82 13.01
CA ILE A 187 5.74 -7.19 12.58
C ILE A 187 6.46 -8.22 13.47
N GLU A 188 7.74 -7.99 13.78
CA GLU A 188 8.57 -8.94 14.54
C GLU A 188 8.36 -8.91 16.06
N HIS A 189 7.88 -7.79 16.62
CA HIS A 189 7.92 -7.58 18.07
C HIS A 189 6.58 -7.18 18.70
N ALA A 190 5.54 -6.85 17.94
CA ALA A 190 4.24 -6.49 18.50
C ALA A 190 3.67 -7.58 19.43
N HIS A 191 3.84 -8.86 19.04
CA HIS A 191 3.42 -10.00 19.85
C HIS A 191 4.05 -10.01 21.26
N ARG A 192 5.33 -9.62 21.39
CA ARG A 192 6.04 -9.58 22.69
C ARG A 192 5.34 -8.66 23.69
N TYR A 193 4.69 -7.61 23.22
CA TYR A 193 4.06 -6.59 24.06
C TYR A 193 2.57 -6.82 24.32
N THR A 194 1.99 -7.83 23.69
CA THR A 194 0.56 -8.18 23.81
C THR A 194 0.33 -9.56 24.42
N LYS A 195 1.34 -10.43 24.43
CA LYS A 195 1.28 -11.79 25.00
C LYS A 195 0.71 -11.86 26.43
N ASP A 196 1.03 -10.88 27.28
CA ASP A 196 0.63 -10.88 28.69
C ASP A 196 -0.73 -10.18 28.91
N GLN A 197 -1.31 -9.60 27.85
CA GLN A 197 -2.62 -8.95 27.85
C GLN A 197 -3.76 -9.89 27.41
N GLY A 198 -3.46 -11.17 27.17
CA GLY A 198 -4.43 -12.17 26.71
C GLY A 198 -4.75 -12.13 25.21
N THR A 199 -4.26 -11.11 24.50
CA THR A 199 -4.39 -11.00 23.03
C THR A 199 -3.19 -11.63 22.36
N VAL A 200 -3.37 -12.79 21.72
CA VAL A 200 -2.36 -13.38 20.87
C VAL A 200 -2.41 -12.69 19.51
N LEU A 201 -1.48 -11.76 19.27
CA LEU A 201 -1.28 -11.22 17.92
C LEU A 201 -0.58 -12.27 17.06
N ASP A 202 -1.24 -12.64 15.97
CA ASP A 202 -0.62 -13.35 14.84
C ASP A 202 -0.18 -12.35 13.75
N ILE A 203 0.44 -12.87 12.69
CA ILE A 203 0.95 -12.04 11.59
C ILE A 203 -0.17 -11.28 10.86
N VAL A 204 -1.36 -11.88 10.74
CA VAL A 204 -2.51 -11.27 10.07
C VAL A 204 -3.06 -10.11 10.88
N THR A 205 -3.26 -10.31 12.19
CA THR A 205 -3.75 -9.27 13.10
C THR A 205 -2.76 -8.12 13.17
N THR A 206 -1.46 -8.41 13.24
CA THR A 206 -0.41 -7.39 13.24
C THR A 206 -0.43 -6.55 11.96
N ALA A 207 -0.60 -7.20 10.81
CA ALA A 207 -0.73 -6.53 9.52
C ALA A 207 -2.00 -5.68 9.41
N LEU A 208 -3.14 -6.16 9.94
CA LEU A 208 -4.38 -5.39 10.00
C LEU A 208 -4.24 -4.15 10.89
N MET A 209 -3.52 -4.25 12.01
CA MET A 209 -3.22 -3.08 12.85
C MET A 209 -2.35 -2.06 12.10
N ILE A 210 -1.34 -2.50 11.35
CA ILE A 210 -0.59 -1.62 10.45
C ILE A 210 -1.55 -0.98 9.43
N GLY A 211 -2.45 -1.77 8.84
CA GLY A 211 -3.46 -1.29 7.90
C GLY A 211 -4.34 -0.19 8.47
N GLU A 212 -4.85 -0.38 9.66
CA GLU A 212 -5.76 0.57 10.30
C GLU A 212 -5.05 1.89 10.63
N TYR A 213 -3.92 1.81 11.33
CA TYR A 213 -3.27 2.99 11.91
C TYR A 213 -2.26 3.65 10.97
N LEU A 214 -1.77 2.93 9.96
CA LEU A 214 -0.76 3.38 9.02
C LEU A 214 -1.22 3.28 7.55
N SER A 215 -2.54 3.23 7.33
CA SER A 215 -3.19 3.13 6.00
C SER A 215 -2.65 4.12 4.98
N LYS A 216 -2.33 5.35 5.40
CA LYS A 216 -1.76 6.38 4.53
C LYS A 216 -0.30 6.10 4.19
N PHE A 217 0.50 5.69 5.17
CA PHE A 217 1.96 5.69 5.06
C PHE A 217 2.49 4.46 4.31
N VAL A 218 1.85 3.29 4.48
CA VAL A 218 2.33 2.05 3.86
C VAL A 218 2.22 2.09 2.32
N PRO A 219 1.08 2.44 1.70
CA PRO A 219 0.99 2.51 0.24
C PRO A 219 1.91 3.59 -0.34
N GLN A 220 2.08 4.72 0.36
CA GLN A 220 3.00 5.78 -0.07
C GLN A 220 4.47 5.35 -0.05
N LEU A 221 4.89 4.61 0.98
CA LEU A 221 6.22 4.00 1.06
C LEU A 221 6.45 3.02 -0.10
N ILE A 222 5.51 2.11 -0.34
CA ILE A 222 5.62 1.10 -1.40
C ILE A 222 5.67 1.78 -2.77
N LEU A 223 4.77 2.74 -3.04
CA LEU A 223 4.77 3.50 -4.28
C LEU A 223 6.09 4.25 -4.49
N PHE A 224 6.66 4.81 -3.42
CA PHE A 224 7.95 5.48 -3.50
C PHE A 224 9.08 4.51 -3.86
N ILE A 225 9.12 3.32 -3.25
CA ILE A 225 10.09 2.27 -3.58
C ILE A 225 9.93 1.85 -5.04
N VAL A 226 8.71 1.57 -5.50
CA VAL A 226 8.45 1.16 -6.89
C VAL A 226 8.86 2.23 -7.89
N ARG A 227 8.73 3.51 -7.54
CA ARG A 227 9.12 4.63 -8.41
C ARG A 227 10.62 4.89 -8.44
N ASN A 228 11.26 4.87 -7.27
CA ASN A 228 12.61 5.43 -7.08
C ASN A 228 13.69 4.38 -6.84
N CYS A 229 13.32 3.14 -6.51
CA CYS A 229 14.24 2.01 -6.39
C CYS A 229 14.19 1.14 -7.65
N ASP A 230 15.26 0.37 -7.87
CA ASP A 230 15.35 -0.55 -9.00
C ASP A 230 14.56 -1.84 -8.70
N ILE A 231 13.25 -1.77 -8.93
CA ILE A 231 12.30 -2.86 -8.67
C ILE A 231 12.56 -4.09 -9.56
N ASP A 232 13.19 -3.90 -10.72
CA ASP A 232 13.53 -4.97 -11.67
C ASP A 232 14.96 -5.51 -11.49
N GLY A 233 15.79 -4.81 -10.72
CA GLY A 233 17.11 -5.25 -10.32
C GLY A 233 17.12 -5.88 -8.93
N PRO A 234 17.80 -5.29 -7.92
CA PRO A 234 18.00 -5.91 -6.60
C PRO A 234 16.71 -6.32 -5.86
N PHE A 235 15.59 -5.66 -6.14
CA PHE A 235 14.30 -5.92 -5.48
C PHE A 235 13.39 -6.87 -6.28
N SER A 236 13.81 -7.33 -7.46
CA SER A 236 12.98 -8.13 -8.38
C SER A 236 12.39 -9.37 -7.75
N THR A 237 13.20 -10.14 -7.02
CA THR A 237 12.73 -11.38 -6.36
C THR A 237 11.65 -11.07 -5.32
N THR A 238 11.89 -10.08 -4.47
CA THR A 238 10.95 -9.64 -3.44
C THR A 238 9.65 -9.14 -4.05
N TRP A 239 9.74 -8.37 -5.14
CA TRP A 239 8.56 -7.84 -5.80
C TRP A 239 7.78 -8.93 -6.55
N THR A 240 8.43 -9.81 -7.32
CA THR A 240 7.74 -10.93 -7.99
C THR A 240 7.04 -11.85 -7.01
N MET A 241 7.67 -12.17 -5.87
CA MET A 241 7.00 -12.96 -4.81
C MET A 241 5.74 -12.27 -4.26
N PHE A 242 5.73 -10.94 -4.24
CA PHE A 242 4.56 -10.17 -3.81
C PHE A 242 3.48 -10.16 -4.90
N GLU A 243 3.83 -9.96 -6.16
CA GLU A 243 2.89 -10.06 -7.29
C GLU A 243 2.23 -11.45 -7.36
N ASP A 244 3.01 -12.52 -7.16
CA ASP A 244 2.53 -13.91 -7.21
C ASP A 244 1.71 -14.32 -5.97
N SER A 245 1.54 -13.43 -4.99
CA SER A 245 0.75 -13.68 -3.78
C SER A 245 -0.71 -13.23 -3.86
N GLU A 246 -1.11 -12.65 -5.01
CA GLU A 246 -2.50 -12.37 -5.39
C GLU A 246 -3.36 -13.63 -5.58
#